data_AF-A0A355WD89-F1
#
_entry.id   AF-A0A355WD89-F1
#
_cell.length_a   1.000
_cell.length_b   1.000
_cell.length_c   1.000
_cell.angle_alpha   90.00
_cell.angle_beta   90.00
_cell.angle_gamma   90.00
#
_symmetry.space_group_name_H-M   'P 1'
#
loop_
_entity.id
_entity.type
_entity.pdbx_description
1 polymer ?
#
loop_
_entity_poly.entity_id
_entity_poly.type
_entity_poly.pdbx_seq_one_letter_code
_entity_poly.pdbx_strand_id
1 'polypeptide(L)'
;ARLIYNPYSGDRSFRYRLDLVIDKLERGGYEVTPYRTMSVEDIYESVERSGDCDCIISSGGDGTLNHVISAMIKNDIHVPLGIFPSGTANDFATHVGIPKRVTAA
;
A
#
# COMPACT_ATOMS: atom_id res chain seq x y z
N ALA A 1 6.29 -1.71 -9.29
CA ALA A 1 5.49 -1.16 -8.17
C ALA A 1 5.38 -2.19 -7.05
N ARG A 2 5.79 -1.85 -5.82
CA ARG A 2 5.63 -2.74 -4.66
C ARG A 2 4.31 -2.46 -3.95
N LEU A 3 3.38 -3.43 -3.90
CA LEU A 3 2.12 -3.31 -3.18
C LEU A 3 2.20 -4.00 -1.82
N ILE A 4 2.39 -3.25 -0.74
CA ILE A 4 2.41 -3.75 0.63
C ILE A 4 1.00 -3.68 1.19
N TYR A 5 0.44 -4.82 1.61
CA TYR A 5 -0.92 -4.85 2.18
C TYR A 5 -1.00 -5.62 3.50
N ASN A 6 -1.76 -5.07 4.44
CA ASN A 6 -2.09 -5.71 5.70
C ASN A 6 -3.48 -6.38 5.63
N PRO A 7 -3.57 -7.72 5.59
CA PRO A 7 -4.84 -8.44 5.44
C PRO A 7 -5.77 -8.35 6.65
N TYR A 8 -5.30 -7.77 7.76
CA TYR A 8 -6.05 -7.59 9.01
C TYR A 8 -6.57 -6.15 9.20
N SER A 9 -6.22 -5.23 8.30
CA SER A 9 -6.70 -3.83 8.36
C SER A 9 -8.19 -3.71 8.00
N GLY A 10 -8.85 -2.78 8.70
CA GLY A 10 -10.26 -2.43 8.51
C GLY A 10 -11.21 -3.63 8.52
N ASP A 11 -12.10 -3.70 7.52
CA ASP A 11 -13.07 -4.78 7.35
C ASP A 11 -12.48 -6.07 6.76
N ARG A 12 -11.15 -6.11 6.56
CA ARG A 12 -10.40 -7.23 5.97
C ARG A 12 -10.82 -7.56 4.53
N SER A 13 -11.55 -6.67 3.86
CA SER A 13 -12.06 -6.90 2.51
C SER A 13 -10.99 -6.76 1.43
N PHE A 14 -9.88 -6.04 1.71
CA PHE A 14 -8.87 -5.72 0.72
C PHE A 14 -8.26 -6.97 0.06
N ARG A 15 -8.02 -8.04 0.83
CA ARG A 15 -7.47 -9.30 0.29
C ARG A 15 -8.35 -9.94 -0.79
N TYR A 16 -9.66 -9.70 -0.75
CA TYR A 16 -10.60 -10.20 -1.76
C TYR A 16 -10.69 -9.30 -2.99
N ARG A 17 -10.10 -8.10 -2.93
CA ARG A 17 -10.00 -7.14 -4.03
C ARG A 17 -8.59 -7.08 -4.62
N LEU A 18 -7.67 -7.92 -4.15
CA LEU A 18 -6.27 -7.88 -4.55
C LEU A 18 -6.14 -8.07 -6.07
N ASP A 19 -6.81 -9.07 -6.62
CA ASP A 19 -6.78 -9.35 -8.06
C ASP A 19 -7.29 -8.16 -8.89
N LEU A 20 -8.37 -7.51 -8.44
CA LEU A 20 -8.91 -6.31 -9.10
C LEU A 20 -7.92 -5.13 -9.06
N VAL A 21 -7.22 -4.97 -7.94
CA VAL A 21 -6.22 -3.91 -7.78
C VAL A 21 -5.02 -4.16 -8.69
N ILE A 22 -4.53 -5.41 -8.72
CA ILE A 22 -3.42 -5.83 -9.58
C ILE A 22 -3.79 -5.62 -11.05
N ASP A 23 -4.94 -6.15 -11.52
CA ASP A 23 -5.39 -6.00 -12.92
C ASP A 23 -5.46 -4.54 -13.35
N LYS A 24 -5.98 -3.65 -12.50
CA LYS A 24 -6.05 -2.22 -12.81
C LYS A 24 -4.68 -1.56 -12.91
N LEU A 25 -3.76 -1.89 -12.01
CA LEU A 25 -2.42 -1.33 -12.01
C LEU A 25 -1.61 -1.85 -13.21
N GLU A 26 -1.73 -3.14 -13.53
CA GLU A 26 -1.07 -3.75 -14.70
C GLU A 26 -1.60 -3.16 -16.01
N ARG A 27 -2.92 -2.97 -16.15
CA ARG A 27 -3.52 -2.23 -17.28
C ARG A 27 -3.05 -0.77 -17.36
N GLY A 28 -2.68 -0.19 -16.22
CA GLY A 28 -2.06 1.13 -16.13
C GLY A 28 -0.57 1.15 -16.49
N GLY A 29 0.03 0.00 -16.82
CA GLY A 29 1.44 -0.11 -17.20
C GLY A 29 2.39 -0.36 -16.03
N TYR A 30 1.89 -0.69 -14.84
CA TYR A 30 2.73 -1.02 -13.69
C TYR A 30 2.93 -2.53 -13.55
N GLU A 31 4.17 -2.98 -13.44
CA GLU A 31 4.45 -4.32 -12.91
C GLU A 31 4.23 -4.32 -11.40
N VAL A 32 3.32 -5.15 -10.89
CA VAL A 32 2.92 -5.14 -9.48
C VAL A 32 3.49 -6.35 -8.75
N THR A 33 4.28 -6.08 -7.71
CA THR A 33 4.74 -7.12 -6.77
C THR A 33 3.92 -7.01 -5.48
N PRO A 34 2.91 -7.86 -5.25
CA PRO A 34 2.15 -7.85 -4.01
C PRO A 34 2.97 -8.46 -2.86
N TYR A 35 2.94 -7.81 -1.70
CA TYR A 35 3.57 -8.24 -0.48
C TYR A 35 2.59 -8.21 0.68
N ARG A 36 2.29 -9.39 1.21
CA ARG A 36 1.42 -9.57 2.37
C ARG A 36 2.23 -9.38 3.65
N THR A 37 1.95 -8.34 4.41
CA THR A 37 2.62 -8.13 5.70
C THR A 37 1.90 -8.86 6.82
N MET A 38 2.66 -9.47 7.73
CA MET A 38 2.17 -10.14 8.94
C MET A 38 2.67 -9.46 10.23
N SER A 39 3.74 -8.68 10.12
CA SER A 39 4.36 -7.92 11.21
C SER A 39 4.72 -6.50 10.76
N VAL A 40 5.30 -5.70 11.66
CA VAL A 40 5.88 -4.40 11.30
C VAL A 40 7.23 -4.62 10.62
N GLU A 41 8.00 -5.58 11.11
CA GLU A 41 9.32 -5.96 10.62
C GLU A 41 9.27 -6.33 9.13
N ASP A 42 8.23 -7.07 8.73
CA ASP A 42 7.96 -7.46 7.35
C ASP A 42 7.79 -6.23 6.43
N ILE A 43 7.20 -5.14 6.94
CA ILE A 43 7.02 -3.88 6.18
C ILE A 43 8.39 -3.28 5.89
N TYR A 44 9.26 -3.20 6.89
CA TYR A 44 10.60 -2.63 6.73
C TYR A 44 11.43 -3.45 5.75
N GLU A 45 11.42 -4.79 5.87
CA GLU A 45 12.12 -5.67 4.94
C GLU A 45 11.60 -5.52 3.49
N SER A 46 10.28 -5.42 3.32
CA SER A 46 9.69 -5.24 2.00
C SER A 46 10.06 -3.91 1.35
N VAL A 47 10.04 -2.82 2.13
CA VAL A 47 10.42 -1.49 1.66
C VAL A 47 11.91 -1.42 1.31
N GLU A 48 12.78 -2.01 2.15
CA GLU A 48 14.23 -2.10 1.86
C GLU A 48 14.49 -2.82 0.53
N ARG A 49 13.72 -3.88 0.23
CA ARG A 49 13.76 -4.62 -1.04
C ARG A 49 13.02 -3.94 -2.20
N SER A 50 12.68 -2.67 -2.10
CA SER A 50 11.94 -1.92 -3.14
C SER A 50 12.79 -0.89 -3.86
N GLY A 51 14.12 -0.95 -3.75
CA GLY A 51 15.04 0.04 -4.36
C GLY A 51 15.01 0.09 -5.90
N ASP A 52 14.47 -0.93 -6.55
CA ASP A 52 14.26 -1.04 -8.00
C ASP A 52 12.83 -0.68 -8.44
N CYS A 53 11.92 -0.39 -7.51
CA CYS A 53 10.53 -0.09 -7.81
C CYS A 53 10.32 1.39 -8.07
N ASP A 54 9.61 1.75 -9.15
CA ASP A 54 9.26 3.15 -9.44
C ASP A 54 8.24 3.76 -8.48
N CYS A 55 7.54 2.93 -7.70
CA CYS A 55 6.60 3.38 -6.67
C CYS A 55 6.33 2.28 -5.63
N ILE A 56 5.92 2.73 -4.45
CA ILE A 56 5.43 1.87 -3.36
C ILE A 56 3.94 2.17 -3.18
N ILE A 57 3.14 1.14 -2.93
CA ILE A 57 1.72 1.25 -2.69
C ILE A 57 1.41 0.59 -1.34
N SER A 58 0.75 1.31 -0.46
CA SER A 58 0.34 0.82 0.86
C SER A 58 -1.17 0.57 0.92
N SER A 59 -1.56 -0.60 1.40
CA SER A 59 -2.94 -0.91 1.77
C SER A 59 -3.00 -1.33 3.23
N GLY A 60 -3.60 -0.46 4.05
CA GLY A 60 -3.88 -0.75 5.44
C GLY A 60 -4.58 0.42 6.11
N GLY A 61 -4.57 0.43 7.44
CA GLY A 61 -4.88 1.63 8.22
C GLY A 61 -3.69 2.57 8.36
N ASP A 62 -3.88 3.65 9.13
CA ASP A 62 -2.87 4.69 9.34
C ASP A 62 -1.59 4.14 9.98
N GLY A 63 -1.68 3.11 10.82
CA GLY A 63 -0.51 2.43 11.40
C GLY A 63 0.37 1.75 10.33
N THR A 64 -0.23 1.01 9.40
CA THR A 64 0.50 0.38 8.29
C THR A 64 1.13 1.44 7.40
N LEU A 65 0.41 2.51 7.08
CA LEU A 65 0.93 3.63 6.32
C LEU A 65 2.13 4.30 7.01
N ASN A 66 2.01 4.56 8.31
CA ASN A 66 3.09 5.18 9.11
C ASN A 66 4.37 4.35 9.09
N HIS A 67 4.26 3.02 9.19
CA HIS A 67 5.43 2.13 9.11
C HIS A 67 6.03 2.09 7.71
N VAL A 68 5.22 2.10 6.64
CA VAL A 68 5.73 2.21 5.27
C VAL A 68 6.51 3.51 5.07
N ILE A 69 5.94 4.65 5.48
CA ILE A 69 6.60 5.96 5.38
C ILE A 69 7.90 5.98 6.19
N SER A 70 7.85 5.49 7.44
CA SER A 70 9.02 5.43 8.31
C SER A 70 10.13 4.56 7.72
N ALA A 71 9.78 3.44 7.09
CA ALA A 71 10.73 2.57 6.41
C ALA A 71 11.32 3.23 5.15
N MET A 72 10.52 3.98 4.38
CA MET A 72 11.01 4.73 3.23
C MET A 72 12.01 5.80 3.65
N ILE A 73 11.70 6.59 4.68
CA ILE A 73 12.59 7.61 5.24
C ILE A 73 13.89 6.96 5.75
N LYS A 74 13.80 5.84 6.48
CA LYS A 74 14.96 5.13 7.01
C LYS A 74 15.93 4.64 5.92
N ASN A 75 15.40 4.21 4.78
CA ASN A 75 16.16 3.66 3.67
C ASN A 75 16.48 4.69 2.56
N ASP A 76 16.21 5.98 2.80
CA ASP A 76 16.40 7.07 1.82
C ASP A 76 15.68 6.82 0.48
N ILE A 77 14.47 6.26 0.54
CA ILE A 77 13.65 5.94 -0.63
C ILE A 77 12.68 7.10 -0.93
N HIS A 78 12.82 7.71 -2.12
CA HIS A 78 12.07 8.91 -2.55
C HIS A 78 11.06 8.65 -3.67
N VAL A 79 10.64 7.41 -3.87
CA VAL A 79 9.66 7.06 -4.91
C VAL A 79 8.23 7.43 -4.48
N PRO A 80 7.32 7.72 -5.42
CA PRO A 80 5.92 7.98 -5.13
C PRO A 80 5.26 6.90 -4.25
N LEU A 81 4.46 7.35 -3.28
CA LEU A 81 3.67 6.49 -2.40
C LEU A 81 2.18 6.54 -2.78
N GLY A 82 1.66 5.43 -3.28
CA GLY A 82 0.23 5.20 -3.47
C GLY A 82 -0.43 4.67 -2.20
N ILE A 83 -1.70 5.03 -1.97
CA ILE A 83 -2.44 4.61 -0.77
C ILE A 83 -3.79 4.04 -1.19
N PHE A 84 -4.04 2.79 -0.80
CA PHE A 84 -5.36 2.19 -0.82
C PHE A 84 -5.94 2.20 0.60
N PRO A 85 -6.94 3.05 0.87
CA PRO A 85 -7.55 3.13 2.18
C PRO A 85 -8.31 1.84 2.48
N SER A 86 -7.75 0.99 3.35
CA SER A 86 -8.37 -0.26 3.79
C SER A 86 -8.51 -0.36 5.31
N GLY A 87 -8.19 0.70 6.05
CA GLY A 87 -8.45 0.86 7.48
C GLY A 87 -9.88 1.30 7.79
N THR A 88 -10.22 1.36 9.08
CA THR A 88 -11.57 1.76 9.56
C THR A 88 -11.75 3.28 9.54
N ALA A 89 -10.75 4.03 9.97
CA ALA A 89 -10.78 5.50 10.03
C ALA A 89 -10.32 6.11 8.70
N ASN A 90 -9.16 5.66 8.19
CA ASN A 90 -8.49 6.20 7.00
C ASN A 90 -8.38 7.72 7.07
N ASP A 91 -7.95 8.23 8.23
CA ASP A 91 -7.92 9.67 8.50
C ASP A 91 -6.90 10.36 7.60
N PHE A 92 -5.74 9.73 7.36
CA PHE A 92 -4.74 10.25 6.43
C PHE A 92 -5.31 10.38 5.02
N ALA A 93 -5.86 9.29 4.47
CA ALA A 93 -6.44 9.27 3.14
C ALA A 93 -7.57 10.31 3.00
N THR A 94 -8.41 10.46 4.02
CA THR A 94 -9.47 11.47 4.06
C THR A 94 -8.88 12.89 4.03
N HIS A 95 -7.82 13.14 4.80
CA HIS A 95 -7.17 14.45 4.88
C HIS A 95 -6.47 14.85 3.57
N VAL A 96 -5.88 13.88 2.85
CA VAL A 96 -5.21 14.13 1.56
C VAL A 96 -6.15 14.00 0.34
N GLY A 97 -7.46 13.87 0.56
CA GLY A 97 -8.47 13.84 -0.51
C GLY A 97 -8.56 12.53 -1.29
N ILE A 98 -8.03 11.42 -0.76
CA ILE A 98 -8.12 10.10 -1.40
C ILE A 98 -9.52 9.51 -1.18
N PRO A 99 -10.23 9.09 -2.25
CA PRO A 99 -11.56 8.50 -2.13
C PRO A 99 -11.56 7.22 -1.29
N LYS A 100 -12.56 7.08 -0.40
CA LYS A 100 -12.71 5.87 0.45
C LYS A 100 -13.07 4.60 -0.33
N ARG A 101 -13.57 4.74 -1.56
CA ARG A 101 -13.91 3.61 -2.43
C ARG A 101 -12.96 3.57 -3.60
N VAL A 102 -12.32 2.41 -3.78
CA VAL A 102 -11.69 2.05 -5.05
C VAL A 102 -12.82 1.84 -6.06
N THR A 103 -13.18 2.88 -6.81
CA THR A 103 -14.17 2.79 -7.88
C THR A 103 -13.56 2.10 -9.08
N ALA A 104 -14.30 1.16 -9.69
CA ALA A 104 -14.10 0.76 -11.07
C ALA A 104 -14.38 1.99 -11.95
N ALA A 105 -13.33 2.49 -12.60
CA ALA A 105 -13.49 3.22 -13.85
C ALA A 105 -13.51 2.17 -14.96
#